data_AF-A0A382ZEH5-F1
#
_entry.id   AF-A0A382ZEH5-F1
#
_cell.length_a   1.000
_cell.length_b   1.000
_cell.length_c   1.000
_cell.angle_alpha   90.00
_cell.angle_beta   90.00
_cell.angle_gamma   90.00
#
_symmetry.space_group_name_H-M   'P 1'
#
loop_
_entity.id
_entity.type
_entity.pdbx_description
1 polymer ?
#
loop_
_entity_poly.entity_id
_entity_poly.type
_entity_poly.pdbx_seq_one_letter_code
_entity_poly.pdbx_strand_id
1 'polypeptide(L)'
;MPSCASLNNTGEKVAPSFTYAYEAIKNALIGYPDLNITREIVENIPYASALLKIGKGSQGLIILESIENKNYLWVSRDNVYIVTKDGRIERSLGLLNNLTKIRSIDQSFKDL
;
A
#
# COMPACT_ATOMS: atom_id res chain seq x y z
N MET A 1 -21.61 -38.64 -21.17
CA MET A 1 -22.61 -39.36 -20.34
C MET A 1 -22.06 -39.42 -18.91
N PRO A 2 -22.93 -39.38 -17.88
CA PRO A 2 -22.94 -38.35 -16.84
C PRO A 2 -22.12 -38.64 -15.57
N SER A 3 -21.89 -37.56 -14.82
CA SER A 3 -21.88 -37.40 -13.35
C SER A 3 -21.10 -38.38 -12.46
N CYS A 4 -20.24 -37.82 -11.61
CA CYS A 4 -20.29 -38.10 -10.17
C CYS A 4 -19.53 -36.99 -9.41
N ALA A 5 -20.26 -35.96 -9.01
CA ALA A 5 -19.86 -35.11 -7.90
C ALA A 5 -19.94 -35.95 -6.61
N SER A 6 -18.81 -36.25 -5.99
CA SER A 6 -18.79 -36.74 -4.61
C SER A 6 -18.69 -35.55 -3.66
N LEU A 7 -19.87 -35.08 -3.25
CA LEU A 7 -20.05 -34.20 -2.10
C LEU A 7 -19.79 -35.00 -0.82
N ASN A 8 -18.53 -35.13 -0.43
CA ASN A 8 -18.20 -35.61 0.92
C ASN A 8 -18.32 -34.46 1.91
N ASN A 9 -19.17 -34.66 2.90
CA ASN A 9 -19.81 -33.68 3.76
C ASN A 9 -18.91 -33.30 4.94
N THR A 10 -18.36 -32.07 4.97
CA THR A 10 -17.97 -31.29 6.17
C THR A 10 -17.49 -29.88 5.74
N GLY A 11 -18.28 -28.84 6.03
CA GLY A 11 -17.86 -27.43 5.95
C GLY A 11 -17.86 -26.79 4.55
N GLU A 12 -18.76 -25.83 4.33
CA GLU A 12 -18.71 -24.75 3.32
C GLU A 12 -17.94 -25.02 2.01
N LYS A 13 -18.53 -25.81 1.11
CA LYS A 13 -17.99 -26.03 -0.25
C LYS A 13 -18.47 -24.95 -1.22
N VAL A 14 -17.99 -23.73 -1.06
CA VAL A 14 -18.02 -22.72 -2.13
C VAL A 14 -16.89 -23.03 -3.10
N ALA A 15 -17.16 -22.98 -4.42
CA ALA A 15 -16.09 -23.18 -5.39
C ALA A 15 -15.00 -22.11 -5.18
N PRO A 16 -13.70 -22.45 -5.32
CA PRO A 16 -12.60 -21.53 -5.01
C PRO A 16 -12.75 -20.15 -5.66
N SER A 17 -13.31 -20.09 -6.88
CA SER A 17 -13.57 -18.83 -7.58
C SER A 17 -14.55 -17.91 -6.85
N PHE A 18 -15.59 -18.45 -6.20
CA PHE A 18 -16.57 -17.65 -5.45
C PHE A 18 -15.99 -17.13 -4.14
N THR A 19 -15.15 -17.90 -3.44
CA THR A 19 -14.46 -17.40 -2.24
C THR A 19 -13.49 -16.29 -2.58
N TYR A 20 -12.72 -16.41 -3.67
CA TYR A 20 -11.85 -15.31 -4.13
C TYR A 20 -12.64 -14.05 -4.50
N ALA A 21 -13.76 -14.18 -5.22
CA ALA A 21 -14.60 -13.04 -5.58
C ALA A 21 -15.24 -12.38 -4.34
N TYR A 22 -15.72 -13.18 -3.39
CA TYR A 22 -16.28 -12.70 -2.12
C TYR A 22 -15.23 -11.96 -1.29
N GLU A 23 -14.04 -12.53 -1.12
CA GLU A 23 -12.94 -11.88 -0.40
C GLU A 23 -12.46 -10.60 -1.11
N ALA A 24 -12.39 -10.58 -2.44
CA ALA A 24 -12.06 -9.36 -3.19
C ALA A 24 -13.08 -8.24 -2.98
N ILE A 25 -14.39 -8.55 -3.00
CA ILE A 25 -15.47 -7.58 -2.74
C ILE A 25 -15.41 -7.11 -1.29
N LYS A 26 -15.29 -8.03 -0.34
CA LYS A 26 -15.18 -7.74 1.10
C LYS A 26 -13.97 -6.85 1.38
N ASN A 27 -12.81 -7.17 0.82
CA ASN A 27 -11.58 -6.37 0.97
C ASN A 27 -11.67 -5.02 0.25
N ALA A 28 -12.42 -4.90 -0.85
CA ALA A 28 -12.68 -3.61 -1.46
C ALA A 28 -13.53 -2.69 -0.55
N LEU A 29 -14.45 -3.26 0.24
CA LEU A 29 -15.31 -2.51 1.16
C LEU A 29 -14.59 -2.18 2.48
N ILE A 30 -13.93 -3.17 3.08
CA ILE A 30 -13.37 -3.13 4.45
C ILE A 30 -11.86 -2.80 4.44
N GLY A 31 -11.13 -3.16 3.38
CA GLY A 31 -9.68 -3.01 3.24
C GLY A 31 -8.95 -4.35 3.21
N TYR A 32 -7.70 -4.34 2.71
CA TYR A 32 -6.84 -5.53 2.73
C TYR A 32 -6.10 -5.65 4.07
N PRO A 33 -5.90 -6.87 4.61
CA PRO A 33 -5.14 -7.05 5.85
C PRO A 33 -3.70 -6.55 5.65
N ASP A 34 -3.20 -5.81 6.64
CA ASP A 34 -1.82 -5.34 6.61
C ASP A 34 -0.86 -6.53 6.75
N LEU A 35 0.24 -6.51 5.99
CA LEU A 35 1.33 -7.45 6.22
C LEU A 35 1.92 -7.17 7.61
N ASN A 36 2.13 -8.22 8.41
CA ASN A 36 2.77 -8.11 9.73
C ASN A 36 4.26 -7.77 9.57
N ILE A 37 4.55 -6.52 9.22
CA ILE A 37 5.91 -5.98 9.25
C ILE A 37 6.21 -5.64 10.71
N THR A 38 6.92 -6.54 11.38
CA THR A 38 7.32 -6.35 12.77
C THR A 38 8.41 -5.29 12.87
N ARG A 39 8.51 -4.67 14.04
CA ARG A 39 9.56 -3.70 14.34
C ARG A 39 10.97 -4.28 14.13
N GLU A 40 11.17 -5.55 14.49
CA GLU A 40 12.42 -6.27 14.29
C GLU A 40 12.81 -6.35 12.80
N ILE A 41 11.84 -6.60 11.90
CA ILE A 41 12.12 -6.60 10.46
C ILE A 41 12.58 -5.22 10.01
N VAL A 42 11.90 -4.15 10.46
CA VAL A 42 12.25 -2.77 10.11
C VAL A 42 13.64 -2.38 10.63
N GLU A 43 13.98 -2.76 11.86
CA GLU A 43 15.27 -2.47 12.49
C GLU A 43 16.45 -3.18 11.81
N ASN A 44 16.20 -4.28 11.10
CA ASN A 44 17.22 -5.00 10.33
C ASN A 44 17.44 -4.45 8.91
N ILE A 45 16.67 -3.45 8.45
CA ILE A 45 16.85 -2.86 7.12
C ILE A 45 18.01 -1.84 7.18
N PRO A 46 19.08 -1.99 6.38
CA PRO A 46 20.27 -1.14 6.45
C PRO A 46 20.09 0.24 5.80
N TYR A 47 18.87 0.58 5.41
CA TYR A 47 18.50 1.82 4.75
C TYR A 47 17.29 2.44 5.43
N ALA A 48 17.12 3.76 5.28
CA ALA A 48 15.91 4.41 5.75
C ALA A 48 14.69 3.80 5.04
N SER A 49 13.74 3.35 5.83
CA SER A 49 12.52 2.71 5.36
C SER A 49 11.30 3.34 6.04
N ALA A 50 10.16 3.25 5.37
CA ALA A 50 8.90 3.70 5.91
C ALA A 50 7.80 2.75 5.47
N LEU A 51 6.66 2.83 6.17
CA LEU A 51 5.47 2.11 5.80
C LEU A 51 4.44 3.09 5.22
N LEU A 52 3.98 2.82 4.00
CA LEU A 52 3.02 3.62 3.26
C LEU A 52 1.69 2.89 3.19
N LYS A 53 0.59 3.58 3.53
CA LYS A 53 -0.78 3.07 3.37
C LYS A 53 -1.58 4.05 2.52
N ILE A 54 -2.20 3.56 1.45
CA ILE A 54 -2.94 4.38 0.49
C ILE A 54 -4.42 4.00 0.58
N GLY A 55 -5.25 4.95 0.99
CA GLY A 55 -6.69 4.72 1.19
C GLY A 55 -6.95 3.55 2.15
N LYS A 56 -7.76 2.59 1.72
CA LYS A 56 -8.08 1.35 2.45
C LYS A 56 -7.21 0.16 2.03
N GLY A 57 -6.15 0.40 1.26
CA GLY A 57 -5.21 -0.64 0.85
C GLY A 57 -4.39 -1.18 2.02
N SER A 58 -3.71 -2.30 1.79
CA SER A 58 -2.71 -2.83 2.72
C SER A 58 -1.52 -1.88 2.84
N GLN A 59 -0.90 -1.83 4.01
CA GLN A 59 0.36 -1.14 4.24
C GLN A 59 1.51 -1.80 3.44
N GLY A 60 2.32 -0.98 2.78
CA GLY A 60 3.48 -1.41 2.00
C GLY A 60 4.78 -0.79 2.52
N LEU A 61 5.89 -1.53 2.37
CA LEU A 61 7.23 -1.04 2.71
C LEU A 61 7.79 -0.21 1.55
N ILE A 62 8.33 0.96 1.88
CA ILE A 62 9.06 1.84 0.95
C ILE A 62 10.46 2.11 1.49
N ILE A 63 11.42 2.28 0.58
CA ILE A 63 12.82 2.57 0.89
C ILE A 63 13.16 3.96 0.39
N LEU A 64 13.92 4.72 1.17
CA LEU A 64 14.47 6.00 0.74
C LEU A 64 15.59 5.75 -0.28
N GLU A 65 15.38 6.18 -1.51
CA GLU A 65 16.34 6.01 -2.60
C GLU A 65 17.31 7.18 -2.68
N SER A 66 16.82 8.42 -2.62
CA SER A 66 17.67 9.62 -2.70
C SER A 66 17.10 10.83 -1.97
N ILE A 67 17.96 11.81 -1.73
CA ILE A 67 17.61 13.11 -1.18
C ILE A 67 18.22 14.20 -2.07
N GLU A 68 17.39 15.07 -2.63
CA GLU A 68 17.82 16.19 -3.47
C GLU A 68 17.01 17.46 -3.14
N ASN A 69 17.69 18.57 -2.79
CA ASN A 69 17.03 19.85 -2.50
C ASN A 69 15.91 19.76 -1.44
N LYS A 70 16.14 18.97 -0.38
CA LYS A 70 15.17 18.60 0.68
C LYS A 70 13.96 17.78 0.20
N ASN A 71 13.99 17.28 -1.03
CA ASN A 71 13.04 16.29 -1.51
C ASN A 71 13.59 14.90 -1.22
N TYR A 72 12.78 14.05 -0.62
CA TYR A 72 13.09 12.68 -0.28
C TYR A 72 12.33 11.79 -1.25
N LEU A 73 13.05 11.05 -2.10
CA LEU A 73 12.47 10.11 -3.05
C LEU A 73 12.39 8.73 -2.41
N TRP A 74 11.17 8.26 -2.21
CA TRP A 74 10.87 6.92 -1.70
C TRP A 74 10.42 6.03 -2.83
N VAL A 75 10.89 4.78 -2.82
CA VAL A 75 10.60 3.78 -3.86
C VAL A 75 10.07 2.48 -3.25
N SER A 76 9.25 1.77 -4.01
CA SER A 76 8.75 0.44 -3.67
C SER A 76 9.12 -0.59 -4.73
N ARG A 77 8.91 -1.88 -4.42
CA ARG A 77 9.14 -2.99 -5.36
C ARG A 77 8.19 -2.96 -6.57
N ASP A 78 6.99 -2.42 -6.39
CA ASP A 78 5.94 -2.34 -7.41
C ASP A 78 5.98 -1.04 -8.24
N ASN A 79 7.15 -0.39 -8.29
CA ASN A 79 7.40 0.83 -9.07
C ASN A 79 6.51 2.02 -8.64
N VAL A 80 6.18 2.12 -7.36
CA VAL A 80 5.61 3.33 -6.77
C VAL A 80 6.74 4.23 -6.32
N TYR A 81 6.64 5.51 -6.68
CA TYR A 81 7.58 6.55 -6.29
C TYR A 81 6.82 7.64 -5.54
N ILE A 82 7.27 8.00 -4.35
CA ILE A 82 6.70 9.09 -3.56
C ILE A 82 7.80 10.11 -3.28
N VAL A 83 7.54 11.37 -3.60
CA VAL A 83 8.42 12.47 -3.20
C VAL A 83 7.81 13.16 -2.00
N THR A 84 8.56 13.25 -0.91
CA THR A 84 8.17 14.04 0.26
C THR A 84 9.11 15.22 0.47
N LYS A 85 8.59 16.32 0.99
CA LYS A 85 9.36 17.48 1.44
C LYS A 85 8.81 17.93 2.79
N ASP A 86 9.70 18.05 3.79
CA ASP A 86 9.33 18.44 5.16
C ASP A 86 8.16 17.62 5.74
N GLY A 87 8.14 16.31 5.44
CA GLY A 87 7.10 15.37 5.87
C GLY A 87 5.78 15.38 5.06
N ARG A 88 5.62 16.31 4.12
CA ARG A 88 4.46 16.37 3.21
C ARG A 88 4.76 15.65 1.91
N ILE A 89 3.79 14.90 1.37
CA ILE A 89 3.89 14.32 0.02
C ILE A 89 3.71 15.44 -1.00
N GLU A 90 4.68 15.63 -1.88
CA GLU A 90 4.67 16.66 -2.94
C GLU A 90 4.32 16.09 -4.32
N ARG A 91 4.75 14.85 -4.59
CA ARG A 91 4.50 14.15 -5.86
C ARG A 91 4.40 12.64 -5.65
N SER A 92 3.69 11.97 -6.55
CA SER A 92 3.70 10.51 -6.66
C SER A 92 3.73 10.04 -8.13
N LEU A 93 4.21 8.82 -8.33
CA LEU A 93 4.21 8.11 -9.61
C LEU A 93 3.94 6.62 -9.35
N GLY A 94 3.32 5.93 -10.31
CA GLY A 94 3.03 4.50 -10.23
C GLY A 94 1.73 4.14 -9.52
N LEU A 95 0.97 5.12 -9.02
CA LEU A 95 -0.37 4.92 -8.45
C LEU A 95 -1.45 5.07 -9.51
N LEU A 96 -2.66 4.55 -9.22
CA LEU A 96 -3.85 4.75 -10.04
C LEU A 96 -4.14 6.24 -10.27
N ASN A 97 -3.99 7.04 -9.19
CA ASN A 97 -4.10 8.49 -9.21
C ASN A 97 -2.81 9.07 -8.66
N ASN A 98 -2.07 9.80 -9.49
CA ASN A 98 -0.79 10.39 -9.14
C ASN A 98 -0.93 11.87 -8.79
N LEU A 99 -0.25 12.30 -7.74
CA LEU A 99 -0.09 13.70 -7.38
C LEU A 99 1.03 14.29 -8.24
N THR A 100 0.68 15.20 -9.14
CA THR A 100 1.64 15.81 -10.07
C THR A 100 2.19 17.14 -9.56
N LYS A 101 1.35 17.95 -8.93
CA LYS A 101 1.71 19.27 -8.39
C LYS A 101 0.76 19.68 -7.27
N ILE A 102 1.33 20.17 -6.17
CA ILE A 102 0.59 20.92 -5.15
C ILE A 102 0.70 22.41 -5.47
N ARG A 103 -0.42 23.13 -5.31
CA ARG A 103 -0.43 24.59 -5.22
C ARG A 103 -0.90 24.96 -3.84
N SER A 104 0.00 25.47 -3.02
CA SER A 104 -0.31 26.05 -1.72
C SER A 104 0.37 27.42 -1.62
N ILE A 105 -0.21 28.28 -0.80
CA ILE A 105 0.50 29.47 -0.34
C ILE A 105 1.59 28.96 0.61
N ASP A 106 2.79 29.52 0.51
CA ASP A 106 3.88 29.21 1.44
C ASP A 106 3.53 29.83 2.79
N GLN A 107 2.84 29.06 3.64
CA GLN A 107 2.52 29.41 5.01
C GLN A 107 3.23 28.41 5.92
N SER A 108 4.14 28.92 6.75
CA SER A 108 4.80 28.13 7.78
C SER A 108 4.03 28.23 9.09
N PHE A 109 4.05 27.17 9.90
CA PHE A 109 3.57 27.25 11.29
C PHE A 109 4.34 28.26 12.13
N LYS A 110 5.52 28.71 11.69
CA LYS A 110 6.27 29.80 12.33
C LYS A 110 5.64 31.18 12.10
N ASP A 111 4.77 31.30 11.11
CA ASP A 111 4.12 32.55 10.72
C ASP A 111 2.75 32.73 11.41
N LEU A 112 2.35 31.76 12.24
CA LEU A 112 1.17 31.78 13.12
C LEU A 112 1.57 32.13 14.54
#